data_AF-A0A949I7M2-F1
#
_entry.id   AF-A0A949I7M2-F1
#
_cell.length_a   1.000
_cell.length_b   1.000
_cell.length_c   1.000
_cell.angle_alpha   90.00
_cell.angle_beta   90.00
_cell.angle_gamma   90.00
#
_symmetry.space_group_name_H-M   'P 1'
#
loop_
_entity.id
_entity.type
_entity.pdbx_description
1 polymer ?
#
loop_
_entity_poly.entity_id
_entity_poly.type
_entity_poly.pdbx_seq_one_letter_code
_entity_poly.pdbx_strand_id
1 'polypeptide(L)'
;METKNILSTKFLKWLSFGVLIIVALLLVFQLGISVGYHKANFAIKWAQNYKRDFGGPRMGMFGIYTGNNFMYGHGVLGTIAKITPDSIVIRSADNSEKIVNIDSDTVLNQAAQNIKLQDLKTDQQVIVIGSPNQDGTIDAKIIRVFPE
;
A
#
# COMPACT_ATOMS: atom_id res chain seq x y z
N MET A 1 20.50 14.79 60.17
CA MET A 1 19.44 15.23 59.25
C MET A 1 18.79 14.00 58.65
N GLU A 2 17.56 13.71 59.04
CA GLU A 2 16.79 12.53 58.61
C GLU A 2 16.29 12.70 57.17
N THR A 3 16.81 11.91 56.23
CA THR A 3 16.33 11.85 54.84
C THR A 3 15.16 10.87 54.67
N LYS A 4 14.31 10.71 55.69
CA LYS A 4 13.37 9.57 55.75
C LYS A 4 12.03 9.74 55.02
N ASN A 5 11.80 10.82 54.27
CA ASN A 5 10.48 11.07 53.67
C ASN A 5 10.50 11.66 52.25
N ILE A 6 11.57 11.48 51.47
CA ILE A 6 11.72 12.22 50.21
C ILE A 6 10.80 11.70 49.08
N LEU A 7 10.35 10.45 49.13
CA LEU A 7 9.44 9.89 48.11
C LEU A 7 8.44 8.96 48.79
N SER A 8 7.27 9.50 49.16
CA SER A 8 6.11 8.67 49.56
C SER A 8 5.97 7.51 48.58
N THR A 9 6.06 6.27 49.07
CA THR A 9 6.00 5.06 48.24
C THR A 9 4.72 5.00 47.39
N LYS A 10 3.64 5.66 47.85
CA LYS A 10 2.39 5.80 47.11
C LYS A 10 2.51 6.81 45.97
N PHE A 11 3.14 7.97 46.22
CA PHE A 11 3.37 8.99 45.21
C PHE A 11 4.31 8.48 44.11
N LEU A 12 5.41 7.81 44.47
CA LEU A 12 6.35 7.24 43.50
C LEU A 12 5.70 6.14 42.63
N LYS A 13 4.81 5.32 43.21
CA LYS A 13 4.04 4.33 42.46
C LYS A 13 3.06 4.97 41.47
N TRP A 14 2.34 6.01 41.89
CA TRP A 14 1.44 6.76 41.01
C TRP A 14 2.20 7.48 39.90
N LEU A 15 3.34 8.08 40.21
CA LEU A 15 4.23 8.69 39.23
C LEU A 15 4.74 7.66 38.21
N SER A 16 5.21 6.50 38.69
CA SER A 16 5.65 5.40 37.83
C SER A 16 4.53 4.88 36.94
N PHE A 17 3.30 4.80 37.46
CA PHE A 17 2.13 4.37 36.69
C PHE A 17 1.75 5.40 35.62
N GLY A 18 1.79 6.69 35.96
CA GLY A 18 1.59 7.79 35.00
C GLY A 18 2.62 7.78 33.87
N VAL A 19 3.91 7.58 34.20
CA VAL A 19 4.97 7.45 33.19
C VAL A 19 4.73 6.25 32.27
N LEU A 20 4.33 5.10 32.82
CA LEU A 20 4.00 3.91 32.03
C LEU A 20 2.84 4.16 31.04
N ILE A 21 1.80 4.87 31.48
CA ILE A 21 0.67 5.25 30.61
C ILE A 21 1.15 6.17 29.48
N ILE A 22 1.99 7.17 29.80
CA ILE A 22 2.53 8.10 28.80
C ILE A 22 3.37 7.34 27.77
N VAL A 23 4.23 6.41 28.21
CA VAL A 23 5.03 5.58 27.30
C VAL A 23 4.11 4.73 26.40
N ALA A 24 3.06 4.13 26.96
CA ALA A 24 2.09 3.36 26.18
C ALA A 24 1.38 4.23 25.14
N LEU A 25 0.96 5.45 25.49
CA LEU A 25 0.35 6.41 24.56
C LEU A 25 1.31 6.80 23.44
N LEU A 26 2.58 7.07 23.77
CA LEU A 26 3.60 7.41 22.78
C LEU A 26 3.86 6.26 21.80
N LEU A 27 3.86 5.01 22.27
CA LEU A 27 4.02 3.84 21.40
C LEU A 27 2.85 3.68 20.44
N VAL A 28 1.61 3.83 20.91
CA VAL A 28 0.42 3.77 20.04
C VAL A 28 0.45 4.89 18.99
N PHE A 29 0.81 6.11 19.41
CA PHE A 29 0.95 7.24 18.50
C PHE A 29 2.04 7.02 17.45
N GLN A 30 3.20 6.49 17.86
CA GLN A 30 4.31 6.17 16.96
C GLN A 30 3.93 5.10 15.93
N LEU A 31 3.20 4.06 16.33
CA LEU A 31 2.66 3.06 15.41
C LEU A 31 1.70 3.69 14.41
N GLY A 32 0.82 4.60 14.85
CA GLY A 32 -0.08 5.35 13.98
C GLY A 32 0.66 6.18 12.92
N ILE A 33 1.65 6.97 13.34
CA ILE A 33 2.50 7.75 12.42
C ILE A 33 3.22 6.84 11.44
N SER A 34 3.79 5.73 11.91
CA SER A 34 4.54 4.79 11.06
C SER A 34 3.68 4.23 9.93
N VAL A 35 2.46 3.77 10.24
CA VAL A 35 1.51 3.31 9.22
C VAL A 35 1.13 4.43 8.25
N GLY A 36 0.91 5.64 8.76
CA GLY A 36 0.63 6.82 7.94
C GLY A 36 1.78 7.17 6.97
N TYR A 37 3.01 7.18 7.47
CA TYR A 37 4.22 7.46 6.69
C TYR A 37 4.43 6.43 5.58
N HIS A 38 4.20 5.14 5.88
CA HIS A 38 4.30 4.08 4.88
C HIS A 38 3.28 4.28 3.74
N LYS A 39 2.02 4.62 4.08
CA LYS A 39 0.98 4.93 3.10
C LYS A 39 1.31 6.17 2.26
N ALA A 40 1.79 7.24 2.90
CA ALA A 40 2.15 8.48 2.23
C ALA A 40 3.30 8.29 1.23
N ASN A 41 4.34 7.53 1.61
CA ASN A 41 5.47 7.26 0.73
C ASN A 41 5.08 6.51 -0.54
N PHE A 42 4.23 5.49 -0.41
CA PHE A 42 3.71 4.76 -1.56
C PHE A 42 2.91 5.70 -2.48
N ALA A 43 2.01 6.51 -1.91
CA ALA A 43 1.18 7.44 -2.67
C ALA A 43 2.01 8.50 -3.42
N ILE A 44 3.04 9.07 -2.78
CA ILE A 44 3.93 10.06 -3.40
C ILE A 44 4.70 9.44 -4.57
N LYS A 45 5.29 8.27 -4.38
CA LYS A 45 6.09 7.62 -5.42
C LYS A 45 5.24 7.08 -6.56
N TRP A 46 4.04 6.57 -6.26
CA TRP A 46 3.04 6.27 -7.30
C TRP A 46 2.72 7.53 -8.11
N ALA A 47 2.46 8.67 -7.47
CA ALA A 47 2.15 9.91 -8.19
C ALA A 47 3.32 10.39 -9.07
N GLN A 48 4.57 10.18 -8.64
CA GLN A 48 5.77 10.49 -9.42
C GLN A 48 5.91 9.59 -10.64
N ASN A 49 5.76 8.27 -10.47
CA ASN A 49 5.80 7.32 -11.59
C ASN A 49 4.61 7.50 -12.52
N TYR A 50 3.42 7.75 -11.98
CA TYR A 50 2.22 8.07 -12.76
C TYR A 50 2.41 9.36 -13.57
N LYS A 51 3.07 10.38 -13.02
CA LYS A 51 3.41 11.59 -13.77
C LYS A 51 4.40 11.33 -14.90
N ARG A 52 5.42 10.51 -14.64
CA ARG A 52 6.43 10.11 -15.63
C ARG A 52 5.84 9.28 -16.76
N ASP A 53 4.97 8.33 -16.42
CA ASP A 53 4.51 7.28 -17.33
C ASP A 53 3.15 7.62 -17.98
N PHE A 54 2.33 8.47 -17.34
CA PHE A 54 0.95 8.83 -17.77
C PHE A 54 0.63 10.34 -17.73
N GLY A 55 1.60 11.22 -17.45
CA GLY A 55 1.40 12.68 -17.51
C GLY A 55 0.76 13.34 -16.27
N GLY A 56 0.38 12.56 -15.26
CA GLY A 56 0.00 13.06 -13.93
C GLY A 56 -1.51 12.97 -13.62
N PRO A 57 -1.92 12.90 -12.33
CA PRO A 57 -3.31 12.70 -11.96
C PRO A 57 -4.22 13.84 -12.44
N ARG A 58 -5.37 13.50 -13.06
CA ARG A 58 -6.34 14.48 -13.60
C ARG A 58 -6.86 15.51 -12.59
N MET A 59 -6.76 15.25 -11.28
CA MET A 59 -7.18 16.15 -10.19
C MET A 59 -6.03 16.65 -9.29
N GLY A 60 -4.77 16.45 -9.67
CA GLY A 60 -3.62 16.84 -8.85
C GLY A 60 -3.50 16.05 -7.53
N MET A 61 -2.51 16.38 -6.70
CA MET A 61 -2.24 15.70 -5.43
C MET A 61 -3.44 15.67 -4.48
N PHE A 62 -4.33 16.68 -4.53
CA PHE A 62 -5.50 16.77 -3.66
C PHE A 62 -6.46 15.58 -3.82
N GLY A 63 -6.63 15.04 -5.03
CA GLY A 63 -7.51 13.89 -5.27
C GLY A 63 -7.02 12.58 -4.64
N ILE A 64 -5.73 12.48 -4.29
CA ILE A 64 -5.13 11.30 -3.65
C ILE A 64 -5.44 11.25 -2.14
N TYR A 65 -5.68 12.42 -1.51
CA TYR A 65 -5.86 12.53 -0.05
C TYR A 65 -7.33 12.60 0.40
N THR A 66 -8.26 12.92 -0.50
CA THR A 66 -9.66 13.24 -0.14
C THR A 66 -10.66 12.08 -0.25
N GLY A 67 -10.21 10.82 -0.29
CA GLY A 67 -11.13 9.68 -0.31
C GLY A 67 -10.57 8.45 0.39
N ASN A 68 -11.43 7.46 0.61
CA ASN A 68 -11.03 6.07 0.91
C ASN A 68 -10.10 5.46 -0.18
N ASN A 69 -9.74 6.24 -1.19
CA ASN A 69 -8.77 6.00 -2.26
C ASN A 69 -7.30 6.11 -1.81
N PHE A 70 -6.97 5.79 -0.55
CA PHE A 70 -5.59 5.39 -0.28
C PHE A 70 -5.27 4.26 -1.25
N MET A 71 -4.38 4.51 -2.20
CA MET A 71 -4.08 3.52 -3.22
C MET A 71 -3.49 2.30 -2.53
N TYR A 72 -4.32 1.26 -2.39
CA TYR A 72 -3.89 0.00 -1.83
C TYR A 72 -2.86 -0.61 -2.80
N GLY A 73 -1.63 -0.78 -2.32
CA GLY A 73 -0.54 -1.35 -3.10
C GLY A 73 -0.41 -2.87 -2.93
N HIS A 74 -1.30 -3.52 -2.16
CA HIS A 74 -1.31 -4.97 -2.00
C HIS A 74 -2.11 -5.71 -3.09
N GLY A 75 -2.76 -4.98 -4.00
CA GLY A 75 -3.51 -5.57 -5.08
C GLY A 75 -4.37 -4.56 -5.85
N VAL A 76 -4.90 -5.03 -6.97
CA VAL A 76 -5.79 -4.25 -7.82
C VAL A 76 -6.77 -5.15 -8.54
N LEU A 77 -8.04 -4.75 -8.57
CA LEU A 77 -9.06 -5.32 -9.45
C LEU A 77 -9.34 -4.29 -10.54
N GLY A 78 -9.40 -4.75 -11.78
CA GLY A 78 -9.62 -3.87 -12.91
C GLY A 78 -9.42 -4.56 -14.26
N THR A 79 -9.18 -3.72 -15.27
CA THR A 79 -9.04 -4.15 -16.66
C THR A 79 -7.63 -3.86 -17.15
N ILE A 80 -7.03 -4.78 -17.92
CA ILE A 80 -5.71 -4.57 -18.50
C ILE A 80 -5.76 -3.45 -19.56
N ALA A 81 -5.11 -2.33 -19.29
CA ALA A 81 -5.00 -1.21 -20.21
C ALA A 81 -3.78 -1.33 -21.15
N LYS A 82 -2.68 -1.91 -20.66
CA LYS A 82 -1.44 -2.09 -21.43
C LYS A 82 -0.63 -3.26 -20.88
N ILE A 83 0.11 -3.94 -21.76
CA ILE A 83 1.01 -5.04 -21.42
C ILE A 83 2.42 -4.68 -21.90
N THR A 84 3.43 -4.87 -21.04
CA THR A 84 4.87 -4.81 -21.37
C THR A 84 5.52 -6.16 -21.02
N PRO A 85 6.78 -6.42 -21.43
CA PRO A 85 7.44 -7.70 -21.15
C PRO A 85 7.59 -8.04 -19.65
N ASP A 86 7.60 -7.02 -18.80
CA ASP A 86 7.93 -7.06 -17.38
C ASP A 86 6.83 -6.48 -16.48
N SER A 87 5.77 -5.91 -17.07
CA SER A 87 4.70 -5.27 -16.31
C SER A 87 3.37 -5.24 -17.05
N ILE A 88 2.29 -5.06 -16.32
CA ILE A 88 0.97 -4.74 -16.87
C ILE A 88 0.42 -3.48 -16.22
N VAL A 89 -0.32 -2.70 -17.00
CA VAL A 89 -1.03 -1.53 -16.51
C VAL A 89 -2.49 -1.91 -16.35
N ILE A 90 -3.03 -1.76 -15.15
CA ILE A 90 -4.42 -2.08 -14.83
C ILE A 90 -5.17 -0.80 -14.55
N ARG A 91 -6.29 -0.60 -15.25
CA ARG A 91 -7.27 0.43 -14.95
C ARG A 91 -8.27 -0.11 -13.93
N SER A 92 -8.27 0.47 -12.74
CA SER A 92 -9.19 0.08 -11.68
C SER A 92 -10.55 0.79 -11.83
N ALA A 93 -11.53 0.36 -11.05
CA ALA A 93 -12.91 0.87 -11.10
C ALA A 93 -13.02 2.37 -10.75
N ASP A 94 -12.04 2.92 -10.04
CA ASP A 94 -11.92 4.35 -9.72
C ASP A 94 -11.28 5.18 -10.85
N ASN A 95 -11.11 4.60 -12.05
CA ASN A 95 -10.40 5.16 -13.20
C ASN A 95 -8.91 5.47 -12.94
N SER A 96 -8.34 4.98 -11.85
CA SER A 96 -6.89 5.06 -11.64
C SER A 96 -6.17 3.95 -12.40
N GLU A 97 -4.96 4.24 -12.86
CA GLU A 97 -4.12 3.22 -13.50
C GLU A 97 -2.96 2.84 -12.56
N LYS A 98 -2.72 1.55 -12.43
CA LYS A 98 -1.66 1.00 -11.58
C LYS A 98 -0.73 0.12 -12.41
N ILE A 99 0.56 0.32 -12.21
CA ILE A 99 1.60 -0.52 -12.80
C ILE A 99 1.83 -1.71 -11.88
N VAL A 100 1.74 -2.89 -12.46
CA VAL A 100 1.97 -4.18 -11.80
C VAL A 100 3.18 -4.83 -12.45
N ASN A 101 4.24 -5.03 -11.68
CA ASN A 101 5.44 -5.71 -12.11
C ASN A 101 5.19 -7.22 -12.08
N ILE A 102 5.73 -7.92 -13.08
CA ILE A 102 5.63 -9.37 -13.24
C ILE A 102 7.04 -9.94 -13.27
N ASP A 103 7.30 -10.91 -12.40
CA ASP A 103 8.57 -11.63 -12.30
C ASP A 103 8.38 -13.12 -12.58
N SER A 104 9.44 -13.91 -12.42
CA SER A 104 9.40 -15.37 -12.60
C SER A 104 8.53 -16.09 -11.58
N ASP A 105 8.29 -15.47 -10.43
CA ASP A 105 7.60 -16.06 -9.28
C ASP A 105 6.09 -15.74 -9.31
N THR A 106 5.68 -14.85 -10.22
CA THR A 106 4.30 -14.46 -10.43
C THR A 106 3.49 -15.61 -11.03
N VAL A 107 2.42 -16.01 -10.34
CA VAL A 107 1.50 -17.04 -10.82
C VAL A 107 0.37 -16.40 -11.62
N LEU A 108 0.30 -16.67 -12.93
CA LEU A 108 -0.78 -16.21 -13.80
C LEU A 108 -1.78 -17.34 -14.05
N ASN A 109 -3.03 -17.15 -13.65
CA ASN A 109 -4.07 -18.18 -13.77
C ASN A 109 -5.30 -17.63 -14.48
N GLN A 110 -5.86 -18.42 -15.38
CA GLN A 110 -7.18 -18.22 -15.94
C GLN A 110 -8.04 -19.42 -15.58
N ALA A 111 -9.17 -19.18 -14.90
CA ALA A 111 -10.00 -20.23 -14.32
C ALA A 111 -9.17 -21.22 -13.45
N ALA A 112 -8.96 -22.45 -13.92
CA ALA A 112 -8.22 -23.52 -13.23
C ALA A 112 -6.88 -23.85 -13.90
N GLN A 113 -6.43 -23.05 -14.86
CA GLN A 113 -5.21 -23.30 -15.63
C GLN A 113 -4.20 -22.16 -15.45
N ASN A 114 -2.91 -22.54 -15.37
CA ASN A 114 -1.82 -21.57 -15.44
C ASN A 114 -1.66 -21.13 -16.89
N ILE A 115 -1.53 -19.82 -17.10
CA ILE A 115 -1.33 -19.20 -18.40
C ILE A 115 0.00 -18.43 -18.43
N LYS A 116 0.43 -18.01 -19.61
CA LYS A 116 1.64 -17.19 -19.79
C LYS A 116 1.26 -15.73 -19.95
N LEU A 117 2.23 -14.83 -19.76
CA LEU A 117 2.07 -13.40 -20.02
C LEU A 117 1.57 -13.10 -21.45
N GLN A 118 1.99 -13.92 -22.41
CA GLN A 118 1.62 -13.82 -23.83
C GLN A 118 0.14 -14.12 -24.09
N ASP A 119 -0.52 -14.83 -23.17
CA ASP A 119 -1.94 -15.18 -23.28
C ASP A 119 -2.85 -14.05 -22.76
N LEU A 120 -2.26 -13.06 -22.05
CA LEU A 120 -2.98 -11.87 -21.61
C LEU A 120 -3.31 -10.97 -22.79
N LYS A 121 -4.49 -10.38 -22.75
CA LYS A 121 -4.94 -9.38 -23.71
C LYS A 121 -5.33 -8.10 -23.00
N THR A 122 -5.21 -6.99 -23.71
CA THR A 122 -5.83 -5.74 -23.28
C THR A 122 -7.35 -5.94 -23.19
N ASP A 123 -7.98 -5.13 -22.35
CA ASP A 123 -9.42 -5.15 -22.07
C ASP A 123 -9.95 -6.37 -21.29
N GLN A 124 -9.09 -7.30 -20.90
CA GLN A 124 -9.46 -8.40 -20.00
C GLN A 124 -9.57 -7.94 -18.55
N GLN A 125 -10.58 -8.46 -17.84
CA GLN A 125 -10.75 -8.22 -16.42
C GLN A 125 -9.84 -9.15 -15.60
N VAL A 126 -9.14 -8.56 -14.64
CA VAL A 126 -8.16 -9.26 -13.80
C VAL A 126 -8.27 -8.84 -12.33
N ILE A 127 -7.84 -9.73 -11.45
CA ILE A 127 -7.50 -9.42 -10.07
C ILE A 127 -6.03 -9.75 -9.83
N VAL A 128 -5.31 -8.79 -9.27
CA VAL A 128 -3.91 -8.90 -8.90
C VAL A 128 -3.79 -8.84 -7.39
N ILE A 129 -3.05 -9.79 -6.84
CA ILE A 129 -2.64 -9.83 -5.44
C ILE A 129 -1.12 -9.79 -5.41
N GLY A 130 -0.57 -8.88 -4.62
CA GLY A 130 0.85 -8.60 -4.63
C GLY A 130 1.31 -7.85 -3.39
N SER A 131 2.49 -7.26 -3.50
CA SER A 131 3.05 -6.41 -2.45
C SER A 131 3.42 -5.05 -3.02
N PRO A 132 3.21 -3.95 -2.27
CA PRO A 132 3.62 -2.63 -2.71
C PRO A 132 5.14 -2.60 -2.83
N ASN A 133 5.62 -2.18 -3.99
CA ASN A 133 7.04 -1.89 -4.17
C ASN A 133 7.33 -0.47 -3.62
N GLN A 134 8.60 -0.23 -3.32
CA GLN A 134 9.08 1.08 -2.94
C GLN A 134 8.78 2.14 -4.00
N ASP A 135 8.58 1.81 -5.27
CA ASP A 135 8.36 2.80 -6.33
C ASP A 135 6.88 3.14 -6.60
N GLY A 136 5.97 2.69 -5.74
CA GLY A 136 4.53 2.92 -5.96
C GLY A 136 3.92 1.98 -7.00
N THR A 137 4.66 0.98 -7.46
CA THR A 137 4.17 -0.14 -8.26
C THR A 137 3.76 -1.31 -7.36
N ILE A 138 3.13 -2.32 -7.93
CA ILE A 138 2.77 -3.55 -7.23
C ILE A 138 3.60 -4.70 -7.81
N ASP A 139 4.38 -5.39 -6.98
CA ASP A 139 5.02 -6.64 -7.39
C ASP A 139 3.99 -7.75 -7.26
N ALA A 140 3.58 -8.34 -8.39
CA ALA A 140 2.55 -9.36 -8.42
C ALA A 140 3.05 -10.67 -7.80
N LYS A 141 2.18 -11.33 -7.05
CA LYS A 141 2.37 -12.74 -6.64
C LYS A 141 1.39 -13.64 -7.37
N ILE A 142 0.16 -13.17 -7.55
CA ILE A 142 -0.90 -13.88 -8.25
C ILE A 142 -1.65 -12.89 -9.13
N ILE A 143 -1.85 -13.27 -10.38
CA ILE A 143 -2.72 -12.59 -11.35
C ILE A 143 -3.78 -13.59 -11.79
N ARG A 144 -5.04 -13.31 -11.47
CA ARG A 144 -6.16 -14.13 -11.93
C ARG A 144 -6.95 -13.39 -13.00
N VAL A 145 -7.05 -14.01 -14.16
CA VAL A 145 -7.78 -13.52 -15.33
C VAL A 145 -9.18 -14.11 -15.33
N PHE A 146 -10.17 -13.25 -15.53
CA PHE A 146 -11.56 -13.67 -15.71
C PHE A 146 -11.82 -14.01 -17.18
N PRO A 147 -12.63 -15.04 -17.46
CA PRO A 147 -13.13 -15.29 -18.81
C PRO A 147 -14.01 -14.12 -19.28
N GLU A 148 -13.99 -13.86 -20.59
CA GLU A 148 -14.88 -12.90 -21.26
C GLU A 148 -16.35 -13.36 -21.22
#